data_AF-A0A1C6CDC2-F1
#
_entry.id   AF-A0A1C6CDC2-F1
#
_cell.length_a   1.000
_cell.length_b   1.000
_cell.length_c   1.000
_cell.angle_alpha   90.00
_cell.angle_beta   90.00
_cell.angle_gamma   90.00
#
_symmetry.space_group_name_H-M   'P 1'
#
loop_
_entity.id
_entity.type
_entity.pdbx_description
1 polymer ?
#
loop_
_entity_poly.entity_id
_entity_poly.type
_entity_poly.pdbx_seq_one_letter_code
_entity_poly.pdbx_strand_id
1 'polypeptide(L)'
;MKRLEVRDGFLVLLAALWCVDETNTLPLFLLAAAIHELGHVLVLSLAGGRVLRLTLTACGAVLRCTLPEGRCARAAVCLAGPAASFALTAFAGELGLYRLAGASMLLGAFNLLPMPPLDGGMALCHLAGGRFPFARGALSLAVMAGLLTTGCWLWRQGGGAWLLLIGALISAQTMKNLAKTTE
;
A
#
# COMPACT_ATOMS: atom_id res chain seq x y z
N MET A 1 -0.61 -22.89 -14.09
CA MET A 1 0.31 -22.26 -13.12
C MET A 1 -0.52 -21.58 -12.03
N LYS A 2 -0.21 -21.78 -10.74
CA LYS A 2 -0.96 -21.12 -9.65
C LYS A 2 -0.75 -19.61 -9.72
N ARG A 3 -1.84 -18.85 -9.87
CA ARG A 3 -1.82 -17.37 -9.89
C ARG A 3 -1.63 -16.76 -8.50
N LEU A 4 -1.81 -17.55 -7.44
CA LEU A 4 -1.65 -17.14 -6.04
C LEU A 4 -0.58 -18.02 -5.37
N GLU A 5 0.38 -17.38 -4.71
CA GLU A 5 1.41 -17.99 -3.87
C GLU A 5 1.32 -17.38 -2.47
N VAL A 6 1.22 -18.22 -1.45
CA VAL A 6 1.18 -17.79 -0.05
C VAL A 6 2.46 -18.29 0.62
N ARG A 7 3.25 -17.38 1.17
CA ARG A 7 4.49 -17.75 1.88
C ARG A 7 4.19 -18.06 3.34
N ASP A 8 4.98 -18.95 3.93
CA ASP A 8 4.85 -19.38 5.32
C ASP A 8 4.83 -18.20 6.30
N GLY A 9 5.69 -17.19 6.05
CA GLY A 9 5.73 -15.97 6.86
C GLY A 9 4.41 -15.18 6.87
N PHE A 10 3.62 -15.22 5.78
CA PHE A 10 2.29 -14.61 5.77
C PHE A 10 1.33 -15.35 6.70
N LEU A 11 1.34 -16.69 6.68
CA LEU A 11 0.49 -17.50 7.54
C LEU A 11 0.83 -17.33 9.02
N VAL A 12 2.13 -17.29 9.36
CA VAL A 12 2.59 -17.07 10.74
C VAL A 12 2.19 -15.67 11.23
N LEU A 13 2.40 -14.63 10.41
CA LEU A 13 1.97 -13.27 10.76
C LEU A 13 0.46 -13.18 10.93
N LEU A 14 -0.31 -13.77 10.01
CA LEU A 14 -1.76 -13.78 10.06
C LEU A 14 -2.27 -14.46 11.33
N ALA A 15 -1.70 -15.62 11.70
CA ALA A 15 -2.03 -16.32 12.93
C ALA A 15 -1.70 -15.48 14.18
N ALA A 16 -0.52 -14.85 14.21
CA ALA A 16 -0.13 -13.99 15.32
C ALA A 16 -1.07 -12.78 15.48
N LEU A 17 -1.41 -12.11 14.38
CA LEU A 17 -2.37 -11.00 14.39
C LEU A 17 -3.77 -11.46 14.82
N TRP A 18 -4.19 -12.66 14.40
CA TRP A 18 -5.47 -13.24 14.81
C TRP A 18 -5.52 -13.51 16.32
N CYS A 19 -4.44 -14.05 16.89
CA CYS A 19 -4.36 -14.32 18.33
C CYS A 19 -4.44 -13.06 19.21
N VAL A 20 -4.01 -11.91 18.69
CA VAL A 20 -3.99 -10.62 19.42
C VAL A 20 -5.19 -9.73 19.05
N ASP A 21 -6.00 -10.12 18.06
CA ASP A 21 -7.16 -9.33 17.62
C ASP A 21 -8.38 -9.54 18.54
N GLU A 22 -8.46 -8.76 19.60
CA GLU A 22 -9.60 -8.75 20.52
C GLU A 22 -10.84 -8.05 19.93
N THR A 23 -10.64 -7.22 18.90
CA THR A 23 -11.68 -6.29 18.43
C THR A 23 -12.29 -6.70 17.10
N ASN A 24 -11.81 -7.77 16.47
CA ASN A 24 -12.22 -8.16 15.11
C ASN A 24 -11.84 -7.08 14.07
N THR A 25 -10.67 -6.46 14.23
CA THR A 25 -10.14 -5.44 13.33
C THR A 25 -9.42 -6.08 12.13
N LEU A 26 -8.79 -7.24 12.32
CA LEU A 26 -8.00 -7.91 11.29
C LEU A 26 -8.85 -8.28 10.06
N PRO A 27 -10.04 -8.89 10.17
CA PRO A 27 -10.88 -9.19 9.00
C PRO A 27 -11.34 -7.96 8.23
N LEU A 28 -11.53 -6.83 8.92
CA LEU A 28 -11.89 -5.55 8.28
C LEU A 28 -10.75 -5.02 7.42
N PHE A 29 -9.51 -5.08 7.92
CA PHE A 29 -8.33 -4.71 7.13
C PHE A 29 -8.07 -5.68 5.98
N LEU A 30 -8.30 -6.98 6.17
CA LEU A 30 -8.19 -7.97 5.09
C LEU A 30 -9.22 -7.72 3.98
N LEU A 31 -10.46 -7.41 4.35
CA LEU A 31 -11.50 -7.04 3.39
C LEU A 31 -11.16 -5.74 2.64
N ALA A 32 -10.70 -4.71 3.37
CA ALA A 32 -10.25 -3.47 2.77
C ALA A 32 -9.07 -3.68 1.80
N ALA A 33 -8.09 -4.50 2.19
CA ALA A 33 -6.96 -4.87 1.35
C ALA A 33 -7.38 -5.68 0.13
N ALA A 34 -8.33 -6.61 0.27
CA ALA A 34 -8.86 -7.36 -0.86
C ALA A 34 -9.54 -6.42 -1.88
N ILE A 35 -10.37 -5.48 -1.42
CA ILE A 35 -11.05 -4.53 -2.31
C ILE A 35 -10.05 -3.56 -2.96
N HIS A 36 -9.04 -3.11 -2.22
CA HIS A 36 -7.93 -2.32 -2.75
C HIS A 36 -7.20 -3.05 -3.88
N GLU A 37 -6.76 -4.28 -3.65
CA GLU A 37 -6.07 -5.10 -4.67
C GLU A 37 -6.97 -5.41 -5.88
N LEU A 38 -8.27 -5.65 -5.65
CA LEU A 38 -9.24 -5.81 -6.73
C LEU A 38 -9.35 -4.56 -7.61
N GLY A 39 -9.21 -3.36 -7.03
CA GLY A 39 -9.12 -2.11 -7.79
C GLY A 39 -7.96 -2.13 -8.79
N HIS A 40 -6.76 -2.50 -8.35
CA HIS A 40 -5.61 -2.67 -9.24
C HIS A 40 -5.87 -3.69 -10.34
N VAL A 41 -6.38 -4.88 -9.98
CA VAL A 41 -6.63 -5.96 -10.94
C VAL A 41 -7.67 -5.56 -11.99
N LEU A 42 -8.73 -4.86 -11.57
CA LEU A 42 -9.78 -4.37 -12.47
C LEU A 42 -9.22 -3.40 -13.50
N VAL A 43 -8.56 -2.33 -13.06
CA VAL A 43 -8.02 -1.31 -13.98
C VAL A 43 -6.88 -1.87 -14.82
N LEU A 44 -6.04 -2.75 -14.26
CA LEU A 44 -5.01 -3.46 -15.01
C LEU A 44 -5.60 -4.26 -16.16
N SER A 45 -6.69 -5.01 -15.90
CA SER A 45 -7.34 -5.85 -16.91
C SER A 45 -8.02 -5.00 -17.99
N LEU A 46 -8.68 -3.91 -17.61
CA LEU A 46 -9.31 -2.97 -18.53
C LEU A 46 -8.29 -2.23 -19.41
N ALA A 47 -7.09 -1.97 -18.90
CA ALA A 47 -6.00 -1.33 -19.62
C ALA A 47 -5.19 -2.30 -20.52
N GLY A 48 -5.57 -3.58 -20.60
CA GLY A 48 -4.88 -4.60 -21.40
C GLY A 48 -3.66 -5.24 -20.72
N GLY A 49 -3.42 -4.93 -19.44
CA GLY A 49 -2.42 -5.61 -18.62
C GLY A 49 -2.86 -7.00 -18.18
N ARG A 50 -1.94 -7.79 -17.61
CA ARG A 50 -2.23 -9.16 -17.15
C ARG A 50 -1.59 -9.44 -15.80
N VAL A 51 -2.36 -10.04 -14.89
CA VAL A 51 -1.83 -10.58 -13.63
C VAL A 51 -1.11 -11.89 -13.90
N LEU A 52 0.17 -11.95 -13.56
CA LEU A 52 1.01 -13.15 -13.69
C LEU A 52 1.01 -13.97 -12.40
N ARG A 53 1.21 -13.30 -11.26
CA ARG A 53 1.27 -13.93 -9.94
C ARG A 53 1.03 -12.93 -8.82
N LEU A 54 0.21 -13.29 -7.85
CA LEU A 54 0.09 -12.59 -6.57
C LEU A 54 0.81 -13.41 -5.49
N THR A 55 1.77 -12.80 -4.80
CA THR A 55 2.54 -13.45 -3.73
C THR A 55 2.24 -12.77 -2.40
N LEU A 56 1.66 -13.48 -1.44
CA LEU A 56 1.42 -12.95 -0.09
C LEU A 56 2.63 -13.26 0.79
N THR A 57 3.21 -12.21 1.37
CA THR A 57 4.39 -12.26 2.24
C THR A 57 4.10 -11.62 3.59
N ALA A 58 4.94 -11.86 4.60
CA ALA A 58 4.83 -11.16 5.88
C ALA A 58 4.95 -9.63 5.76
N CYS A 59 5.59 -9.13 4.71
CA CYS A 59 5.78 -7.71 4.46
C CYS A 59 4.72 -7.11 3.52
N GLY A 60 3.70 -7.88 3.14
CA GLY A 60 2.63 -7.43 2.25
C GLY A 60 2.42 -8.31 1.03
N ALA A 61 1.55 -7.86 0.13
CA ALA A 61 1.23 -8.51 -1.13
C ALA A 61 2.16 -8.00 -2.25
N VAL A 62 2.70 -8.93 -3.06
CA VAL A 62 3.52 -8.61 -4.23
C VAL A 62 2.79 -9.09 -5.47
N LEU A 63 2.25 -8.14 -6.23
CA LEU A 63 1.61 -8.39 -7.51
C LEU A 63 2.63 -8.33 -8.66
N ARG A 64 2.89 -9.47 -9.29
CA ARG A 64 3.62 -9.54 -10.56
C ARG A 64 2.63 -9.46 -11.71
N CYS A 65 2.79 -8.45 -12.56
CA CYS A 65 1.91 -8.20 -13.69
C CYS A 65 2.68 -7.73 -14.93
N THR A 66 2.06 -7.86 -16.10
CA THR A 66 2.44 -7.12 -17.29
C THR A 66 1.66 -5.81 -17.29
N LEU A 67 2.38 -4.71 -17.10
CA LEU A 67 1.77 -3.37 -17.09
C LEU A 67 1.32 -2.95 -18.50
N PRO A 68 0.27 -2.12 -18.61
CA PRO A 68 -0.18 -1.60 -19.88
C PRO A 68 0.85 -0.62 -20.48
N GLU A 69 0.73 -0.40 -21.79
CA GLU A 69 1.52 0.61 -22.49
C GLU A 69 1.07 2.02 -22.09
N GLY A 70 2.02 2.96 -22.05
CA GLY A 70 1.75 4.35 -21.73
C GLY A 70 1.84 4.71 -20.24
N ARG A 71 2.40 5.89 -19.97
CA ARG A 71 2.63 6.41 -18.61
C ARG A 71 1.33 6.62 -17.82
N CYS A 72 0.28 7.11 -18.48
CA CYS A 72 -1.00 7.41 -17.85
C CYS A 72 -1.76 6.13 -17.47
N ALA A 73 -1.73 5.11 -18.34
CA ALA A 73 -2.35 3.81 -18.03
C ALA A 73 -1.68 3.15 -16.83
N ARG A 74 -0.33 3.16 -16.76
CA ARG A 74 0.40 2.65 -15.59
C ARG A 74 0.07 3.41 -14.31
N ALA A 75 0.00 4.74 -14.38
CA ALA A 75 -0.38 5.56 -13.24
C ALA A 75 -1.83 5.31 -12.80
N ALA A 76 -2.76 5.10 -13.75
CA ALA A 76 -4.14 4.74 -13.46
C ALA A 76 -4.23 3.39 -12.74
N VAL A 77 -3.42 2.40 -13.14
CA VAL A 77 -3.33 1.12 -12.42
C VAL A 77 -2.86 1.32 -10.99
N CYS A 78 -1.81 2.13 -10.75
CA CYS A 78 -1.36 2.45 -9.39
C CYS A 78 -2.45 3.17 -8.57
N LEU A 79 -3.16 4.13 -9.16
CA LEU A 79 -4.20 4.87 -8.43
C LEU A 79 -5.49 4.08 -8.21
N ALA A 80 -5.66 2.94 -8.88
CA ALA A 80 -6.87 2.14 -8.81
C ALA A 80 -7.12 1.53 -7.42
N GLY A 81 -6.06 1.09 -6.73
CA GLY A 81 -6.16 0.58 -5.35
C GLY A 81 -6.65 1.65 -4.38
N PRO A 82 -5.96 2.81 -4.27
CA PRO A 82 -6.44 3.92 -3.46
C PRO A 82 -7.85 4.39 -3.83
N ALA A 83 -8.19 4.46 -5.12
CA ALA A 83 -9.53 4.81 -5.57
C ALA A 83 -10.59 3.81 -5.07
N ALA A 84 -10.32 2.50 -5.16
CA ALA A 84 -11.20 1.47 -4.62
C ALA A 84 -11.31 1.55 -3.09
N SER A 85 -10.22 1.88 -2.39
CA SER A 85 -10.23 2.11 -0.95
C SER A 85 -11.14 3.27 -0.56
N PHE A 86 -11.06 4.42 -1.24
CA PHE A 86 -11.93 5.56 -0.94
C PHE A 86 -13.39 5.31 -1.34
N ALA A 87 -13.63 4.57 -2.43
CA ALA A 87 -14.98 4.15 -2.81
C ALA A 87 -15.61 3.26 -1.71
N LEU A 88 -14.84 2.30 -1.18
CA LEU A 88 -15.28 1.47 -0.06
C LEU A 88 -15.48 2.30 1.21
N THR A 89 -14.62 3.28 1.49
CA THR A 89 -14.79 4.19 2.62
C THR A 89 -16.12 4.93 2.56
N ALA A 90 -16.45 5.52 1.41
CA ALA A 90 -17.71 6.23 1.22
C ALA A 90 -18.91 5.28 1.39
N PHE A 91 -18.88 4.14 0.69
CA PHE A 91 -19.97 3.15 0.75
C PHE A 91 -20.19 2.59 2.16
N ALA A 92 -19.11 2.22 2.86
CA ALA A 92 -19.18 1.72 4.24
C ALA A 92 -19.65 2.82 5.21
N GLY A 93 -19.30 4.08 4.96
CA GLY A 93 -19.77 5.22 5.74
C GLY A 93 -21.28 5.40 5.68
N GLU A 94 -21.87 5.32 4.48
CA GLU A 94 -23.33 5.40 4.27
C GLU A 94 -24.08 4.26 4.97
N LEU A 95 -23.46 3.07 5.06
CA LEU A 95 -24.03 1.92 5.75
C LEU A 95 -23.78 1.91 7.28
N GLY A 96 -23.14 2.95 7.83
CA GLY A 96 -22.79 3.01 9.25
C GLY A 96 -21.66 2.05 9.68
N LEU A 97 -20.94 1.45 8.72
CA LEU A 97 -19.84 0.52 8.93
C LEU A 97 -18.52 1.27 9.17
N TYR A 98 -18.50 2.17 10.15
CA TYR A 98 -17.40 3.13 10.36
C TYR A 98 -16.03 2.50 10.58
N ARG A 99 -15.97 1.32 11.18
CA ARG A 99 -14.70 0.59 11.37
C ARG A 99 -14.09 0.13 10.05
N LEU A 100 -14.91 -0.39 9.14
CA LEU A 100 -14.49 -0.75 7.79
C LEU A 100 -14.14 0.50 6.98
N ALA A 101 -14.96 1.55 7.09
CA ALA A 101 -14.70 2.82 6.42
C ALA A 101 -13.34 3.40 6.84
N GLY A 102 -13.04 3.40 8.15
CA GLY A 102 -11.76 3.83 8.70
C GLY A 102 -10.58 2.95 8.28
N ALA A 103 -10.73 1.62 8.31
CA ALA A 103 -9.69 0.70 7.85
C ALA A 103 -9.35 0.93 6.37
N SER A 104 -10.36 1.06 5.52
CA SER A 104 -10.20 1.34 4.09
C SER A 104 -9.62 2.74 3.83
N MET A 105 -10.06 3.74 4.60
CA MET A 105 -9.55 5.12 4.49
C MET A 105 -8.06 5.17 4.80
N LEU A 106 -7.65 4.54 5.90
CA LEU A 106 -6.25 4.46 6.30
C LEU A 106 -5.44 3.74 5.23
N LEU A 107 -5.89 2.58 4.76
CA LEU A 107 -5.19 1.83 3.72
C LEU A 107 -5.00 2.65 2.43
N GLY A 108 -6.05 3.33 1.96
CA GLY A 108 -6.00 4.17 0.78
C GLY A 108 -5.10 5.40 0.95
N ALA A 109 -5.21 6.09 2.09
CA ALA A 109 -4.42 7.29 2.38
C ALA A 109 -2.92 6.97 2.51
N PHE A 110 -2.56 5.88 3.20
CA PHE A 110 -1.17 5.43 3.28
C PHE A 110 -0.63 5.07 1.89
N ASN A 111 -1.37 4.29 1.10
CA ASN A 111 -0.90 3.93 -0.24
C ASN A 111 -0.82 5.11 -1.20
N LEU A 112 -1.57 6.19 -0.99
CA LEU A 112 -1.50 7.39 -1.82
C LEU A 112 -0.29 8.29 -1.49
N LEU A 113 0.45 8.01 -0.41
CA LEU A 113 1.65 8.78 -0.08
C LEU A 113 2.66 8.76 -1.24
N PRO A 114 3.27 9.91 -1.59
CA PRO A 114 4.15 10.04 -2.76
C PRO A 114 5.55 9.49 -2.49
N MET A 115 5.65 8.25 -2.03
CA MET A 115 6.90 7.55 -1.73
C MET A 115 6.86 6.10 -2.25
N PRO A 116 7.82 5.65 -3.08
CA PRO A 116 7.92 4.24 -3.45
C PRO A 116 8.23 3.36 -2.21
N PRO A 117 7.70 2.13 -2.10
CA PRO A 117 6.96 1.37 -3.11
C PRO A 117 5.44 1.61 -3.11
N LEU A 118 4.92 2.60 -2.37
CA LEU A 118 3.48 2.87 -2.28
C LEU A 118 2.91 3.37 -3.62
N ASP A 119 1.62 3.15 -3.81
CA ASP A 119 0.92 3.44 -5.07
C ASP A 119 1.06 4.87 -5.53
N GLY A 120 0.94 5.84 -4.64
CA GLY A 120 1.09 7.27 -4.95
C GLY A 120 2.50 7.60 -5.44
N GLY A 121 3.51 6.99 -4.82
CA GLY A 121 4.91 7.10 -5.26
C GLY A 121 5.13 6.47 -6.63
N MET A 122 4.57 5.28 -6.88
CA MET A 122 4.68 4.58 -8.16
C MET A 122 3.91 5.30 -9.28
N ALA A 123 2.72 5.81 -8.99
CA ALA A 123 1.93 6.64 -9.91
C ALA A 123 2.72 7.89 -10.33
N LEU A 124 3.32 8.59 -9.35
CA LEU A 124 4.17 9.75 -9.62
C LEU A 124 5.39 9.38 -10.49
N CYS A 125 6.04 8.24 -10.21
CA CYS A 125 7.16 7.76 -11.02
C CYS A 125 6.75 7.49 -12.48
N HIS A 126 5.60 6.86 -12.71
CA HIS A 126 5.09 6.61 -14.05
C HIS A 126 4.72 7.91 -14.77
N LEU A 127 3.98 8.81 -14.12
CA LEU A 127 3.58 10.10 -14.70
C LEU A 127 4.79 10.99 -15.04
N ALA A 128 5.79 11.03 -14.16
CA ALA A 128 7.01 11.81 -14.38
C ALA A 128 7.85 11.25 -15.54
N GLY A 129 7.71 9.97 -15.88
CA GLY A 129 8.45 9.35 -16.99
C GLY A 129 9.97 9.51 -16.88
N GLY A 130 10.51 9.40 -15.65
CA GLY A 130 11.93 9.59 -15.35
C GLY A 130 12.34 11.05 -15.04
N ARG A 131 11.46 12.03 -15.26
CA ARG A 131 11.74 13.44 -14.94
C ARG A 131 11.82 13.68 -13.42
N PHE A 132 12.49 14.77 -13.06
CA PHE A 132 12.60 15.27 -11.67
C PHE A 132 13.01 14.22 -10.63
N PRO A 133 14.06 13.41 -10.87
CA PRO A 133 14.47 12.36 -9.94
C PRO A 133 14.81 12.92 -8.55
N PHE A 134 15.50 14.07 -8.51
CA PHE A 134 15.82 14.75 -7.26
C PHE A 134 14.58 15.20 -6.49
N ALA A 135 13.62 15.86 -7.15
CA ALA A 135 12.40 16.33 -6.49
C ALA A 135 11.55 15.16 -5.96
N ARG A 136 11.45 14.06 -6.73
CA ARG A 136 10.76 12.84 -6.28
C ARG A 136 11.46 12.19 -5.08
N GLY A 137 12.79 12.13 -5.09
CA GLY A 137 13.59 11.65 -3.97
C GLY A 137 13.40 12.51 -2.72
N ALA A 138 13.50 13.84 -2.86
CA ALA A 138 13.28 14.78 -1.77
C ALA A 138 11.86 14.68 -1.19
N LEU A 139 10.84 14.54 -2.03
CA LEU A 139 9.46 14.33 -1.58
C LEU A 139 9.31 13.02 -0.80
N SER A 140 9.88 11.92 -1.30
CA SER A 140 9.87 10.63 -0.60
C SER A 140 10.55 10.73 0.78
N LEU A 141 11.71 11.41 0.86
CA LEU A 141 12.42 11.63 2.12
C LEU A 141 11.61 12.51 3.09
N ALA A 142 10.93 13.54 2.58
CA ALA A 142 10.07 14.40 3.40
C ALA A 142 8.90 13.61 4.00
N VAL A 143 8.27 12.73 3.21
CA VAL A 143 7.20 11.84 3.71
C VAL A 143 7.74 10.87 4.75
N MET A 144 8.89 10.24 4.51
CA MET A 144 9.53 9.34 5.48
C MET A 144 9.82 10.06 6.79
N ALA A 145 10.44 11.24 6.73
CA ALA A 145 10.71 12.06 7.91
C ALA A 145 9.40 12.44 8.63
N GLY A 146 8.35 12.81 7.89
CA GLY A 146 7.04 13.12 8.46
C GLY A 146 6.42 11.93 9.20
N LEU A 147 6.44 10.73 8.62
CA LEU A 147 5.92 9.52 9.25
C LEU A 147 6.70 9.16 10.52
N LEU A 148 8.03 9.21 10.48
CA LEU A 148 8.88 8.87 11.63
C LEU A 148 8.75 9.89 12.75
N THR A 149 8.76 11.19 12.43
CA THR A 149 8.62 12.25 13.44
C THR A 149 7.25 12.25 14.08
N THR A 150 6.19 12.07 13.28
CA THR A 150 4.81 11.97 13.78
C THR A 150 4.63 10.69 14.61
N GLY A 151 5.20 9.57 14.17
CA GLY A 151 5.22 8.31 14.92
C GLY A 151 5.93 8.44 16.28
N CYS A 152 7.10 9.06 16.30
CA CYS A 152 7.83 9.37 17.53
C CYS A 152 7.04 10.31 18.45
N TRP A 153 6.41 11.33 17.90
CA TRP A 153 5.59 12.26 18.67
C TRP A 153 4.38 11.56 19.30
N LEU A 154 3.62 10.78 18.53
CA LEU A 154 2.49 10.00 19.06
C LEU A 154 2.91 9.04 20.17
N TRP A 155 4.03 8.34 19.98
CA TRP A 155 4.55 7.45 21.01
C TRP A 155 4.91 8.19 22.30
N ARG A 156 5.57 9.36 22.20
CA ARG A 156 5.91 10.19 23.37
C ARG A 156 4.69 10.71 24.12
N GLN A 157 3.56 10.90 23.44
CA GLN A 157 2.29 11.32 24.05
C GLN A 157 1.52 10.14 24.70
N GLY A 158 2.12 8.95 24.78
CA GLY A 158 1.46 7.74 25.29
C GLY A 158 0.58 7.03 24.26
N GLY A 159 0.64 7.42 22.99
CA GLY A 159 -0.02 6.72 21.88
C GLY A 159 0.72 5.45 21.48
N GLY A 160 0.11 4.70 20.54
CA GLY A 160 0.69 3.45 20.02
C GLY A 160 1.93 3.66 19.14
N ALA A 161 2.88 2.73 19.21
CA ALA A 161 4.10 2.74 18.39
C ALA A 161 3.89 2.28 16.93
N TRP A 162 2.66 1.94 16.54
CA TRP A 162 2.34 1.36 15.24
C TRP A 162 2.69 2.24 14.05
N LEU A 163 2.44 3.55 14.14
CA LEU A 163 2.80 4.49 13.07
C LEU A 163 4.32 4.54 12.88
N LEU A 164 5.06 4.57 13.98
CA LEU A 164 6.53 4.57 13.95
C LEU A 164 7.06 3.26 13.35
N LEU A 165 6.51 2.12 13.76
CA LEU A 165 6.88 0.80 13.24
C LEU A 165 6.63 0.70 11.73
N ILE A 166 5.41 1.03 11.28
CA ILE A 166 5.04 0.99 9.85
C ILE A 166 5.89 1.99 9.06
N GLY A 167 6.07 3.22 9.57
CA GLY A 167 6.91 4.24 8.95
C GLY A 167 8.37 3.77 8.80
N ALA A 168 8.93 3.12 9.81
CA ALA A 168 10.28 2.57 9.77
C ALA A 168 10.41 1.40 8.78
N LEU A 169 9.44 0.49 8.74
CA LEU A 169 9.44 -0.66 7.82
C LEU A 169 9.34 -0.20 6.36
N ILE A 170 8.42 0.71 6.06
CA ILE A 170 8.28 1.27 4.70
C ILE A 170 9.55 2.03 4.33
N SER A 171 10.08 2.88 5.23
CA SER A 171 11.32 3.62 5.00
C SER A 171 12.51 2.71 4.70
N ALA A 172 12.68 1.62 5.46
CA ALA A 172 13.73 0.65 5.22
C ALA A 172 13.57 -0.03 3.85
N GLN A 173 12.34 -0.32 3.43
CA GLN A 173 12.06 -0.89 2.12
C GLN A 173 12.35 0.10 0.99
N THR A 174 11.99 1.37 1.15
CA THR A 174 12.31 2.44 0.20
C THR A 174 13.82 2.58 0.01
N MET A 175 14.58 2.63 1.11
CA MET A 175 16.04 2.73 1.07
C MET A 175 16.70 1.53 0.39
N LYS A 176 16.22 0.31 0.65
CA LYS A 176 16.70 -0.90 -0.04
C LYS A 176 16.45 -0.84 -1.54
N ASN A 177 15.33 -0.28 -1.97
CA ASN A 177 15.01 -0.14 -3.39
C ASN A 177 15.87 0.94 -4.08
N LEU A 178 16.16 2.05 -3.39
CA LEU A 178 17.06 3.10 -3.89
C LEU A 178 18.49 2.59 -4.07
N ALA A 179 19.00 1.81 -3.10
CA ALA A 179 20.35 1.24 -3.18
C ALA A 179 20.55 0.37 -4.43
N LYS A 180 19.54 -0.44 -4.79
CA LYS A 180 19.55 -1.32 -5.96
C LYS A 180 19.49 -0.60 -7.31
N THR A 181 19.07 0.67 -7.35
CA THR A 181 19.04 1.44 -8.61
C THR A 181 20.35 2.15 -8.92
N THR A 182 21.32 2.09 -8.01
CA THR A 182 22.65 2.70 -8.12
C THR A 182 23.75 1.71 -8.50
N GLU A 183 23.44 0.41 -8.56
CA GLU A 183 24.30 -0.67 -9.09
C GLU A 183 23.94 -0.98 -10.54
#